data_AF-A0A931BJ40-F1
#
_entry.id   AF-A0A931BJ40-F1
#
_cell.length_a   1.000
_cell.length_b   1.000
_cell.length_c   1.000
_cell.angle_alpha   90.00
_cell.angle_beta   90.00
_cell.angle_gamma   90.00
#
_symmetry.space_group_name_H-M   'P 1'
#
loop_
_entity.id
_entity.type
_entity.pdbx_description
1 polymer ?
#
loop_
_entity_poly.entity_id
_entity_poly.type
_entity_poly.pdbx_seq_one_letter_code
_entity_poly.pdbx_strand_id
1 'polypeptide(L)'
;MLKKQTSESNGTEVAEHDLRKNPDLLAMLMAVLETKHIGPIILDESSGKPWRRATFSRKFRKIAKKAEWPDDLWNMDSRSGAVSEAFEAGADSADLMKAATHTELSTTMGYNRGSIVQTGKVADIRNARRRKPEKSE
;
A
#
# COMPACT_ATOMS: atom_id res chain seq x y z
N MET A 1 18.19 0.49 -2.88
CA MET A 1 17.24 1.51 -3.37
C MET A 1 16.61 1.01 -4.66
N LEU A 2 15.29 0.87 -4.68
CA LEU A 2 14.49 0.50 -5.86
C LEU A 2 14.07 1.78 -6.57
N LYS A 3 14.24 1.84 -7.89
CA LYS A 3 13.79 2.96 -8.74
C LYS A 3 12.87 2.41 -9.83
N LYS A 4 11.72 3.03 -10.04
CA LYS A 4 10.73 2.61 -11.03
C LYS A 4 10.08 3.83 -11.69
N GLN A 5 10.10 3.88 -13.02
CA GLN A 5 9.28 4.84 -13.76
C GLN A 5 7.80 4.53 -13.54
N THR A 6 7.01 5.53 -13.16
CA THR A 6 5.59 5.32 -12.87
C THR A 6 4.77 5.32 -14.16
N SER A 7 3.84 4.37 -14.28
CA SER A 7 2.89 4.36 -15.40
C SER A 7 1.86 5.47 -15.30
N GLU A 8 1.53 5.89 -14.08
CA GLU A 8 0.53 6.95 -13.80
C GLU A 8 0.99 8.31 -14.32
N SER A 9 2.30 8.59 -14.31
CA SER A 9 2.86 9.82 -14.88
C SER A 9 3.31 9.65 -16.35
N ASN A 10 2.86 8.62 -17.07
CA ASN A 10 3.38 8.25 -18.39
C ASN A 10 4.92 8.14 -18.46
N GLY A 11 5.56 7.72 -17.36
CA GLY A 11 7.02 7.53 -17.28
C GLY A 11 7.85 8.78 -16.96
N THR A 12 7.23 9.95 -16.79
CA THR A 12 7.93 11.20 -16.46
C THR A 12 8.50 11.22 -15.04
N GLU A 13 7.83 10.59 -14.09
CA GLU A 13 8.25 10.52 -12.68
C GLU A 13 8.87 9.16 -12.36
N VAL A 14 9.87 9.19 -11.46
CA VAL A 14 10.54 8.01 -10.93
C VAL A 14 10.20 7.88 -9.45
N ALA A 15 9.53 6.77 -9.11
CA ALA A 15 9.33 6.39 -7.72
C ALA A 15 10.61 5.75 -7.17
N GLU A 16 11.08 6.24 -6.02
CA GLU A 16 12.24 5.71 -5.33
C GLU A 16 11.83 5.14 -3.96
N HIS A 17 12.16 3.88 -3.72
CA HIS A 17 11.87 3.21 -2.46
C HIS A 17 13.14 2.60 -1.86
N ASP A 18 13.44 2.96 -0.61
CA ASP A 18 14.51 2.28 0.12
C ASP A 18 13.97 1.04 0.85
N LEU A 19 14.08 -0.12 0.18
CA LEU A 19 13.60 -1.40 0.70
C LEU A 19 14.28 -1.80 2.03
N ARG A 20 15.44 -1.22 2.38
CA ARG A 20 16.11 -1.48 3.68
C ARG A 20 15.29 -1.00 4.87
N LYS A 21 14.34 -0.08 4.65
CA LYS A 21 13.41 0.40 5.68
C LYS A 21 12.27 -0.59 5.98
N ASN A 22 12.14 -1.64 5.17
CA ASN A 22 11.15 -2.71 5.34
C ASN A 22 11.86 -4.06 5.52
N PRO A 23 12.40 -4.36 6.72
CA PRO A 23 13.24 -5.54 6.94
C PRO A 23 12.51 -6.85 6.66
N ASP A 24 11.22 -6.95 7.01
CA ASP A 24 10.43 -8.16 6.77
C ASP A 24 10.21 -8.43 5.28
N LEU A 25 9.95 -7.38 4.50
CA LEU A 25 9.86 -7.47 3.05
C LEU A 25 11.17 -7.94 2.44
N LEU A 26 12.29 -7.39 2.92
CA LEU A 26 13.62 -7.76 2.43
C LEU A 26 13.94 -9.23 2.76
N ALA A 27 13.58 -9.70 3.96
CA ALA A 27 13.74 -11.08 4.36
C ALA A 27 12.91 -12.03 3.48
N MET A 28 11.65 -11.69 3.20
CA MET A 28 10.80 -12.45 2.27
C MET A 28 11.37 -12.50 0.86
N LEU A 29 11.85 -11.36 0.34
CA LEU A 29 12.49 -11.31 -0.98
C LEU A 29 13.76 -12.17 -1.03
N MET A 30 14.60 -12.11 0.00
CA MET A 30 15.81 -12.93 0.07
C MET A 30 15.52 -14.43 0.20
N ALA A 31 14.42 -14.81 0.87
CA ALA A 31 14.01 -16.21 0.93
C ALA A 31 13.57 -16.77 -0.43
N VAL A 32 13.09 -15.90 -1.33
CA VAL A 32 12.67 -16.28 -2.70
C VAL A 32 13.85 -16.20 -3.69
N LEU A 33 14.82 -15.33 -3.44
CA LEU A 33 15.96 -15.10 -4.32
C LEU A 33 17.17 -15.95 -3.90
N GLU A 34 17.33 -17.12 -4.51
CA GLU A 34 18.45 -18.02 -4.22
C GLU A 34 19.81 -17.50 -4.73
N THR A 35 19.85 -16.60 -5.73
CA THR A 35 21.09 -16.03 -6.30
C THR A 35 20.87 -14.61 -6.87
N LYS A 36 21.94 -13.97 -7.40
CA LYS A 36 21.84 -12.72 -8.18
C LYS A 36 20.91 -12.93 -9.37
N HIS A 37 19.68 -12.45 -9.24
CA HIS A 37 18.64 -12.63 -10.26
C HIS A 37 18.59 -11.44 -11.23
N ILE A 38 18.49 -11.74 -12.52
CA ILE A 38 18.22 -10.77 -13.58
C ILE A 38 16.90 -11.16 -14.23
N GLY A 39 15.86 -10.34 -14.06
CA GLY A 39 14.53 -10.59 -14.61
C GLY A 39 13.41 -10.51 -13.56
N PRO A 40 12.23 -11.09 -13.84
CA PRO A 40 11.09 -11.05 -12.93
C PRO A 40 11.37 -11.78 -11.62
N ILE A 41 11.21 -11.10 -10.49
CA ILE A 41 11.49 -11.64 -9.14
C ILE A 41 10.60 -12.83 -8.79
N ILE A 42 9.32 -12.75 -9.18
CA ILE A 42 8.32 -13.79 -8.89
C ILE A 42 7.90 -14.44 -10.21
N LEU A 43 8.15 -15.73 -10.32
CA LEU A 43 7.74 -16.56 -11.46
C LEU A 43 6.54 -17.42 -11.09
N ASP A 44 5.72 -17.73 -12.08
CA ASP A 44 4.68 -18.73 -11.97
C ASP A 44 5.34 -20.11 -12.00
N GLU A 45 5.24 -20.85 -10.88
CA GLU A 45 5.88 -22.16 -10.68
C GLU A 45 5.46 -23.17 -11.75
N SER A 46 4.25 -23.02 -12.31
CA SER A 46 3.73 -23.93 -13.32
C SER A 46 4.30 -23.69 -14.71
N SER A 47 4.68 -22.45 -15.02
CA SER A 47 5.10 -22.05 -16.38
C SER A 47 6.54 -21.57 -16.47
N GLY A 48 7.21 -21.31 -15.34
CA GLY A 48 8.55 -20.72 -15.26
C GLY A 48 8.62 -19.28 -15.81
N LYS A 49 7.46 -18.65 -16.08
CA LYS A 49 7.35 -17.32 -16.69
C LYS A 49 6.79 -16.32 -15.69
N PRO A 50 6.98 -15.01 -15.89
CA PRO A 50 6.31 -14.01 -15.08
C PRO A 50 4.79 -14.20 -15.08
N TRP A 51 4.18 -13.98 -13.91
CA TRP A 51 2.76 -14.15 -13.71
C TRP A 51 1.93 -13.31 -14.69
N ARG A 52 1.01 -13.96 -15.39
CA ARG A 52 -0.03 -13.28 -16.16
C ARG A 52 -1.17 -12.87 -15.23
N ARG A 53 -1.75 -11.70 -15.47
CA ARG A 53 -2.87 -11.14 -14.68
C ARG A 53 -3.97 -12.18 -14.39
N ALA A 54 -4.50 -12.82 -15.42
CA ALA A 54 -5.60 -13.77 -15.27
C ALA A 54 -5.23 -15.00 -14.42
N THR A 55 -4.02 -15.55 -14.61
CA THR A 55 -3.54 -16.70 -13.83
C THR A 55 -3.33 -16.32 -12.37
N PHE A 56 -2.75 -15.15 -12.13
CA PHE A 56 -2.56 -14.61 -10.78
C PHE A 56 -3.90 -14.41 -10.06
N SER A 57 -4.87 -13.73 -10.70
CA SER A 57 -6.19 -13.49 -10.10
C SER A 57 -6.90 -14.79 -9.70
N ARG A 58 -6.83 -15.84 -10.53
CA ARG A 58 -7.39 -17.16 -10.21
C ARG A 58 -6.68 -17.82 -9.04
N LYS A 59 -5.34 -17.81 -9.03
CA LYS A 59 -4.54 -18.39 -7.94
C LYS A 59 -4.82 -17.66 -6.62
N PHE A 60 -4.84 -16.32 -6.64
CA PHE A 60 -5.20 -15.50 -5.49
C PHE A 60 -6.57 -15.89 -4.94
N ARG A 61 -7.62 -15.95 -5.78
CA ARG A 61 -8.96 -16.32 -5.31
C ARG A 61 -9.02 -17.74 -4.74
N LYS A 62 -8.26 -18.69 -5.30
CA LYS A 62 -8.15 -20.05 -4.75
C LYS A 62 -7.54 -20.04 -3.34
N ILE A 63 -6.48 -19.26 -3.13
CA ILE A 63 -5.83 -19.12 -1.82
C ILE A 63 -6.77 -18.41 -0.84
N ALA A 64 -7.38 -17.30 -1.25
CA ALA A 64 -8.32 -16.52 -0.44
C ALA A 64 -9.51 -17.37 0.03
N LYS A 65 -10.11 -18.18 -0.85
CA LYS A 65 -11.19 -19.11 -0.46
C LYS A 65 -10.73 -20.16 0.54
N LYS A 66 -9.51 -20.70 0.37
CA LYS A 66 -8.95 -21.68 1.31
C LYS A 66 -8.65 -21.05 2.68
N ALA A 67 -8.31 -19.77 2.70
CA ALA A 67 -8.12 -18.99 3.91
C ALA A 67 -9.43 -18.38 4.46
N GLU A 68 -10.59 -18.75 3.88
CA GLU A 68 -11.92 -18.28 4.30
C GLU A 68 -12.08 -16.76 4.23
N TRP A 69 -11.36 -16.10 3.32
CA TRP A 69 -11.47 -14.66 3.11
C TRP A 69 -12.75 -14.31 2.33
N PRO A 70 -13.37 -13.16 2.63
CA PRO A 70 -14.54 -12.66 1.89
C PRO A 70 -14.32 -12.66 0.36
N ASP A 71 -15.40 -12.90 -0.39
CA ASP A 71 -15.34 -13.01 -1.86
C ASP A 71 -15.13 -11.65 -2.55
N ASP A 72 -15.51 -10.56 -1.90
CA ASP A 72 -15.29 -9.18 -2.31
C ASP A 72 -13.85 -8.68 -2.01
N LEU A 73 -13.07 -9.41 -1.20
CA LEU A 73 -11.68 -9.08 -0.92
C LEU A 73 -10.77 -9.42 -2.12
N TRP A 74 -10.06 -8.41 -2.61
CA TRP A 74 -9.18 -8.48 -3.78
C TRP A 74 -7.72 -8.23 -3.38
N ASN A 75 -6.77 -8.69 -4.19
CA ASN A 75 -5.35 -8.46 -3.92
C ASN A 75 -5.00 -6.96 -3.85
N MET A 76 -5.72 -6.12 -4.60
CA MET A 76 -5.58 -4.65 -4.56
C MET A 76 -5.93 -4.05 -3.20
N ASP A 77 -6.73 -4.73 -2.37
CA ASP A 77 -7.08 -4.25 -1.03
C ASP A 77 -5.89 -4.22 -0.08
N SER A 78 -4.80 -4.95 -0.40
CA SER A 78 -3.53 -4.80 0.31
C SER A 78 -2.95 -3.38 0.17
N ARG A 79 -3.15 -2.72 -0.98
CA ARG A 79 -2.79 -1.30 -1.16
C ARG A 79 -3.67 -0.40 -0.31
N SER A 80 -4.97 -0.67 -0.28
CA SER A 80 -5.90 0.07 0.60
C SER A 80 -5.54 -0.08 2.07
N GLY A 81 -5.16 -1.29 2.51
CA GLY A 81 -4.69 -1.56 3.86
C GLY A 81 -3.46 -0.72 4.21
N ALA A 82 -2.41 -0.79 3.39
CA ALA A 82 -1.17 -0.04 3.62
C ALA A 82 -1.39 1.48 3.66
N VAL A 83 -2.21 2.03 2.75
CA VAL A 83 -2.54 3.47 2.74
C VAL A 83 -3.33 3.85 4.00
N SER A 84 -4.32 3.05 4.39
CA SER A 84 -5.15 3.33 5.56
C SER A 84 -4.34 3.25 6.86
N GLU A 85 -3.52 2.22 7.02
CA GLU A 85 -2.62 2.05 8.16
C GLU A 85 -1.69 3.25 8.33
N ALA A 86 -1.08 3.71 7.23
CA ALA A 86 -0.16 4.83 7.28
C ALA A 86 -0.86 6.17 7.56
N PHE A 87 -2.08 6.39 7.04
CA PHE A 87 -2.91 7.53 7.45
C PHE A 87 -3.25 7.47 8.95
N GLU A 88 -3.59 6.30 9.46
CA GLU A 88 -3.90 6.12 10.87
C GLU A 88 -2.69 6.33 11.78
N ALA A 89 -1.49 5.98 11.30
CA ALA A 89 -0.21 6.28 11.94
C ALA A 89 0.17 7.77 11.88
N GLY A 90 -0.58 8.59 11.15
CA GLY A 90 -0.37 10.04 11.05
C GLY A 90 0.65 10.46 10.00
N ALA A 91 0.90 9.63 8.98
CA ALA A 91 1.75 10.01 7.86
C ALA A 91 1.15 11.18 7.06
N ASP A 92 2.02 12.01 6.49
CA ASP A 92 1.59 13.12 5.65
C ASP A 92 0.95 12.61 4.35
N SER A 93 -0.15 13.25 3.96
CA SER A 93 -0.94 12.86 2.79
C SER A 93 -0.16 12.94 1.47
N ALA A 94 0.75 13.90 1.31
CA ALA A 94 1.58 14.05 0.11
C ALA A 94 2.68 12.99 0.07
N ASP A 95 3.24 12.62 1.22
CA ASP A 95 4.21 11.53 1.31
C ASP A 95 3.57 10.17 1.00
N LEU A 96 2.33 9.94 1.46
CA LEU A 96 1.56 8.75 1.11
C LEU A 96 1.23 8.67 -0.37
N MET A 97 0.85 9.79 -0.98
CA MET A 97 0.59 9.86 -2.42
C MET A 97 1.82 9.44 -3.22
N LYS A 98 3.01 9.97 -2.87
CA LYS A 98 4.27 9.58 -3.49
C LYS A 98 4.62 8.12 -3.24
N ALA A 99 4.43 7.63 -2.02
CA ALA A 99 4.67 6.23 -1.67
C ALA A 99 3.75 5.27 -2.43
N ALA A 100 2.51 5.68 -2.69
CA ALA A 100 1.54 4.95 -3.50
C ALA A 100 1.74 5.12 -5.01
N THR A 101 2.70 5.95 -5.43
CA THR A 101 3.01 6.26 -6.84
C THR A 101 1.85 6.91 -7.60
N HIS A 102 1.01 7.68 -6.89
CA HIS A 102 -0.07 8.44 -7.50
C HIS A 102 0.38 9.89 -7.79
N THR A 103 -0.16 10.47 -8.85
CA THR A 103 0.06 11.88 -9.22
C THR A 103 -0.92 12.82 -8.51
N GLU A 104 -2.09 12.31 -8.14
CA GLU A 104 -3.15 13.08 -7.48
C GLU A 104 -3.52 12.48 -6.12
N LEU A 105 -3.79 13.36 -5.15
CA LEU A 105 -4.18 12.96 -3.81
C LEU A 105 -5.59 12.33 -3.78
N SER A 106 -6.48 12.77 -4.66
CA SER A 106 -7.83 12.20 -4.88
C SER A 106 -7.77 10.69 -5.08
N THR A 107 -6.83 10.22 -5.91
CA THR A 107 -6.59 8.79 -6.17
C THR A 107 -6.15 8.06 -4.91
N THR A 108 -5.25 8.64 -4.12
CA THR A 108 -4.81 8.06 -2.84
C THR A 108 -5.93 7.97 -1.81
N MET A 109 -6.79 9.00 -1.75
CA MET A 109 -7.95 9.02 -0.87
C MET A 109 -8.97 7.93 -1.22
N GLY A 110 -9.09 7.53 -2.49
CA GLY A 110 -9.91 6.39 -2.91
C GLY A 110 -9.47 5.04 -2.31
N TYR A 111 -8.22 4.92 -1.86
CA TYR A 111 -7.70 3.73 -1.19
C TYR A 111 -7.83 3.76 0.33
N ASN A 112 -8.13 4.93 0.92
CA ASN A 112 -8.25 5.10 2.36
C ASN A 112 -9.62 4.58 2.85
N ARG A 113 -9.60 3.46 3.59
CA ARG A 113 -10.79 2.80 4.15
C ARG A 113 -11.00 3.06 5.64
N GLY A 114 -10.12 3.84 6.29
CA GLY A 114 -10.16 4.16 7.73
C GLY A 114 -11.08 5.32 8.12
N SER A 115 -12.12 5.61 7.33
CA SER A 115 -12.93 6.83 7.48
C SER A 115 -13.57 6.99 8.86
N ILE A 116 -14.02 5.89 9.48
CA ILE A 116 -14.62 5.91 10.82
C ILE A 116 -13.58 6.28 11.88
N VAL A 117 -12.39 5.68 11.84
CA VAL A 117 -11.31 5.98 12.79
C VAL A 117 -10.86 7.44 12.65
N GLN A 118 -10.73 7.92 11.41
CA GLN A 118 -10.29 9.28 11.10
C GLN A 118 -11.32 10.33 11.52
N THR A 119 -12.60 10.10 11.24
CA THR A 119 -13.68 11.00 11.66
C THR A 119 -13.82 11.05 13.18
N GLY A 120 -13.64 9.92 13.87
CA GLY A 120 -13.52 9.86 15.33
C GLY A 120 -12.39 10.75 15.87
N LYS A 121 -11.17 10.59 15.34
CA LYS A 121 -10.02 11.46 15.70
C LYS A 121 -10.32 12.94 15.52
N VAL A 122 -10.95 13.33 14.41
CA VAL A 122 -11.34 14.73 14.16
C VAL A 122 -12.36 15.21 15.18
N ALA A 123 -13.35 14.38 15.52
CA ALA A 123 -14.34 14.71 16.54
C ALA A 123 -13.69 14.93 17.91
N ASP A 124 -12.74 14.07 18.30
CA ASP A 124 -12.00 14.18 19.55
C ASP A 124 -11.17 15.47 19.62
N ILE A 125 -10.43 15.78 18.55
CA ILE A 125 -9.64 17.02 18.45
C ILE A 125 -10.55 18.26 18.57
N ARG A 126 -11.69 18.26 17.88
CA ARG A 126 -12.67 19.36 17.95
C ARG A 126 -13.24 19.50 19.36
N ASN A 127 -13.57 18.40 20.03
CA ASN A 127 -14.08 18.41 21.39
C ASN A 127 -13.02 18.86 22.40
N ALA A 128 -11.77 18.44 22.25
CA ALA A 128 -10.65 18.87 23.07
C ALA A 128 -10.41 20.39 22.94
N ARG A 129 -10.48 20.95 21.72
CA ARG A 129 -10.38 22.39 21.49
C ARG A 129 -11.50 23.17 22.20
N ARG A 130 -12.74 22.68 22.16
CA ARG A 130 -13.90 23.33 22.83
C ARG A 130 -13.81 23.28 24.36
N ARG A 131 -13.19 22.24 24.92
CA ARG A 131 -13.01 22.08 26.36
C ARG A 131 -11.84 22.89 26.93
N LYS A 132 -10.97 23.42 26.09
CA LYS A 132 -9.91 24.34 26.51
C LYS A 132 -10.52 25.74 26.63
N PRO A 133 -10.61 26.35 27.83
CA PRO A 133 -11.00 27.75 27.94
C PRO A 133 -9.96 28.60 27.18
N GLU A 134 -10.43 29.63 26.47
CA GLU A 134 -9.54 30.64 25.90
C GLU A 134 -8.65 31.18 27.02
N LYS A 135 -7.33 31.04 26.86
CA LYS A 135 -6.41 31.85 27.64
C LYS A 135 -6.61 33.28 27.15
N SER A 136 -7.35 34.06 27.94
CA SER A 136 -7.37 35.51 27.88
C SER A 136 -5.96 36.04 28.13
N GLU A 137 -5.34 36.63 27.11
CA GLU A 137 -4.26 37.60 27.21
C GLU A 137 -4.78 38.95 26.72
#